data_AF-A0A946TI69-F1
#
_entry.id   AF-A0A946TI69-F1
#
_cell.length_a   1.000
_cell.length_b   1.000
_cell.length_c   1.000
_cell.angle_alpha   90.00
_cell.angle_beta   90.00
_cell.angle_gamma   90.00
#
_symmetry.space_group_name_H-M   'P 1'
#
loop_
_entity.id
_entity.type
_entity.pdbx_description
1 polymer ?
#
loop_
_entity_poly.entity_id
_entity_poly.type
_entity_poly.pdbx_seq_one_letter_code
_entity_poly.pdbx_strand_id
1 'polypeptide(L)'
;MKFSRVFNLLLAPLSALVFLAIAAGLGTQGLLPDPVAIHWGPTGQADGFMGLNAYLFLTGIGFLALWSALVALELTPVKAKLLRPLLKGFTGYLYVFLLVIISVTTLTQLGTETAESSFAGALLYVLLVPIAMLIWLFLAKPTVEVNQNLVIKLRGIALVSVPTQQVMAMEVATLRGRDYGGWGVRYGFNTLAFIPSSGDGVLFTLDWGEKIAVRMDRPEEFLANLKINS
;
A
#
# COMPACT_ATOMS: atom_id res chain seq x y z
N MET A 1 8.13 1.10 1.14
CA MET A 1 8.27 1.93 2.36
C MET A 1 8.24 1.01 3.58
N LYS A 2 9.21 1.12 4.51
CA LYS A 2 9.22 0.32 5.74
C LYS A 2 8.69 1.20 6.88
N PHE A 3 7.46 0.94 7.34
CA PHE A 3 6.96 1.55 8.56
C PHE A 3 7.63 0.93 9.78
N SER A 4 8.12 1.78 10.68
CA SER A 4 8.83 1.34 11.90
C SER A 4 7.86 0.65 12.86
N ARG A 5 8.39 -0.22 13.73
CA ARG A 5 7.60 -0.87 14.78
C ARG A 5 6.95 0.15 15.71
N VAL A 6 7.64 1.26 16.00
CA VAL A 6 7.12 2.40 16.76
C VAL A 6 5.90 3.00 16.07
N PHE A 7 5.95 3.18 14.75
CA PHE A 7 4.80 3.68 14.00
C PHE A 7 3.61 2.72 14.14
N ASN A 8 3.80 1.43 13.85
CA ASN A 8 2.69 0.47 13.81
C ASN A 8 2.02 0.26 15.17
N LEU A 9 2.81 0.25 16.25
CA LEU A 9 2.31 -0.08 17.58
C LEU A 9 1.84 1.15 18.38
N LEU A 10 2.37 2.34 18.10
CA LEU A 10 2.12 3.53 18.92
C LEU A 10 1.60 4.72 18.09
N LEU A 11 2.34 5.16 17.07
CA LEU A 11 1.97 6.39 16.37
C LEU A 11 0.69 6.26 15.56
N ALA A 12 0.45 5.10 14.93
CA ALA A 12 -0.78 4.82 14.21
C ALA A 12 -2.01 5.02 15.14
N PRO A 13 -2.24 4.21 16.19
CA PRO A 13 -3.44 4.36 17.02
C PRO A 13 -3.53 5.75 17.68
N LEU A 14 -2.41 6.33 18.11
CA LEU A 14 -2.38 7.67 18.68
C LEU A 14 -2.88 8.73 17.68
N SER A 15 -2.44 8.65 16.41
CA SER A 15 -2.85 9.62 15.39
C SER A 15 -4.36 9.57 15.08
N ALA A 16 -4.97 8.38 15.07
CA ALA A 16 -6.42 8.26 14.93
C ALA A 16 -7.16 8.80 16.16
N LEU A 17 -6.69 8.49 17.37
CA LEU A 17 -7.29 9.02 18.60
C LEU A 17 -7.20 10.55 18.66
N VAL A 18 -6.07 11.13 18.28
CA VAL A 18 -5.89 12.59 18.19
C VAL A 18 -6.86 13.19 17.17
N PHE A 19 -6.97 12.61 15.97
CA PHE A 19 -7.94 13.06 14.98
C PHE A 19 -9.38 13.02 15.51
N LEU A 20 -9.80 11.90 16.10
CA LEU A 20 -11.16 11.73 16.64
C LEU A 20 -11.45 12.73 17.76
N ALA A 21 -10.49 12.94 18.67
CA ALA A 21 -10.63 13.91 19.76
C ALA A 21 -10.75 15.35 19.26
N ILE A 22 -9.94 15.73 18.25
CA ILE A 22 -10.01 17.05 17.62
C ILE A 22 -11.37 17.22 16.93
N ALA A 23 -11.78 16.28 16.09
CA ALA A 23 -13.05 16.36 15.35
C ALA A 23 -14.26 16.40 16.29
N ALA A 24 -14.26 15.58 17.36
CA ALA A 24 -15.29 15.64 18.39
C ALA A 24 -15.31 17.00 19.10
N GLY A 25 -14.15 17.54 19.49
CA GLY A 25 -14.04 18.83 20.15
C GLY A 25 -14.45 20.01 19.26
N LEU A 26 -14.25 19.93 17.94
CA LEU A 26 -14.76 20.91 16.98
C LEU A 26 -16.29 20.81 16.85
N GLY A 27 -16.81 19.59 16.86
CA GLY A 27 -18.26 19.32 16.87
C GLY A 27 -18.97 19.90 18.08
N THR A 28 -18.43 19.70 19.29
CA THR A 28 -19.04 20.25 20.52
C THR A 28 -19.03 21.78 20.57
N GLN A 29 -18.15 22.43 19.81
CA GLN A 29 -18.10 23.88 19.64
C GLN A 29 -19.03 24.39 18.51
N GLY A 30 -19.74 23.49 17.82
CA GLY A 30 -20.58 23.85 16.67
C GLY A 30 -19.78 24.31 15.45
N LEU A 31 -18.48 24.01 15.39
CA LEU A 31 -17.60 24.42 14.28
C LEU A 31 -17.63 23.45 13.10
N LEU A 32 -18.15 22.23 13.30
CA LEU A 32 -18.44 21.28 12.24
C LEU A 32 -19.95 21.18 12.03
N PRO A 33 -20.42 21.07 10.78
CA PRO A 33 -21.83 20.84 10.50
C PRO A 33 -22.26 19.46 11.02
N ASP A 34 -23.52 19.34 11.43
CA ASP A 34 -24.15 18.06 11.72
C ASP A 34 -25.48 17.97 10.94
N PRO A 35 -25.56 17.17 9.87
CA PRO A 35 -24.61 16.14 9.46
C PRO A 35 -23.35 16.70 8.75
N VAL A 36 -22.27 15.91 8.75
CA VAL A 36 -21.05 16.16 7.95
C VAL A 36 -21.17 15.53 6.56
N ALA A 37 -20.55 16.16 5.56
CA ALA A 37 -20.34 15.57 4.25
C ALA A 37 -19.27 14.46 4.32
N ILE A 38 -19.57 13.32 3.71
CA ILE A 38 -18.69 12.15 3.64
C ILE A 38 -18.48 11.64 2.21
N HIS A 39 -19.23 12.18 1.24
CA HIS A 39 -19.13 11.84 -0.16
C HIS A 39 -19.36 13.10 -1.01
N TRP A 40 -18.62 13.18 -2.12
CA TRP A 40 -18.70 14.25 -3.09
C TRP A 40 -18.82 13.66 -4.49
N GLY A 41 -19.79 14.17 -5.26
CA GLY A 41 -20.04 13.73 -6.62
C GLY A 41 -18.96 14.22 -7.60
N PRO A 42 -19.07 13.85 -8.90
CA PRO A 42 -18.09 14.23 -9.93
C PRO A 42 -17.93 15.75 -10.13
N THR A 43 -18.94 16.53 -9.77
CA THR A 43 -18.93 18.00 -9.82
C THR A 43 -18.23 18.62 -8.62
N GLY A 44 -17.87 17.83 -7.61
CA GLY A 44 -17.25 18.28 -6.36
C GLY A 44 -18.23 18.77 -5.30
N GLN A 45 -19.53 18.73 -5.59
CA GLN A 45 -20.59 19.02 -4.62
C GLN A 45 -20.78 17.84 -3.67
N ALA A 46 -21.03 18.15 -2.39
CA ALA A 46 -21.38 17.13 -1.41
C ALA A 46 -22.75 16.53 -1.76
N ASP A 47 -22.83 15.20 -1.83
CA ASP A 47 -24.05 14.45 -2.17
C ASP A 47 -24.27 13.24 -1.24
N GLY A 48 -23.44 13.06 -0.22
CA GLY A 48 -23.62 12.07 0.84
C GLY A 48 -23.20 12.61 2.20
N PHE A 49 -24.05 12.37 3.19
CA PHE A 49 -23.95 12.97 4.52
C PHE A 49 -24.11 11.93 5.63
N MET A 50 -23.55 12.22 6.80
CA MET A 50 -23.65 11.37 7.97
C MET A 50 -23.68 12.22 9.24
N GLY A 51 -24.53 11.86 10.20
CA GLY A 51 -24.54 12.52 11.51
C GLY A 51 -23.16 12.43 12.17
N LEU A 52 -22.71 13.50 12.83
CA LEU A 52 -21.33 13.64 13.31
C LEU A 52 -20.90 12.47 14.21
N ASN A 53 -21.77 12.03 15.13
CA ASN A 53 -21.48 10.91 16.02
C ASN A 53 -21.31 9.58 15.28
N ALA A 54 -22.16 9.32 14.27
CA ALA A 54 -22.06 8.12 13.44
C ALA A 54 -20.77 8.14 12.60
N TYR A 55 -20.41 9.32 12.07
CA TYR A 55 -19.18 9.53 11.33
C TYR A 55 -17.94 9.24 12.18
N LEU A 56 -17.85 9.81 13.39
CA LEU A 56 -16.72 9.59 14.29
C LEU A 56 -16.62 8.12 14.72
N PHE A 57 -17.75 7.48 15.01
CA PHE A 57 -17.79 6.07 15.39
C PHE A 57 -17.29 5.15 14.28
N LEU A 58 -17.82 5.28 13.06
CA LEU A 58 -17.40 4.46 11.92
C LEU A 58 -15.95 4.73 11.52
N THR A 59 -15.50 5.98 11.60
CA THR A 59 -14.09 6.34 11.38
C THR A 59 -13.18 5.66 12.41
N GLY A 60 -13.58 5.65 13.69
CA GLY A 60 -12.87 4.94 14.75
C GLY A 60 -12.77 3.44 14.51
N ILE A 61 -13.87 2.79 14.09
CA ILE A 61 -13.87 1.37 13.72
C ILE A 61 -12.93 1.11 12.54
N GLY A 62 -12.96 1.96 11.51
CA GLY A 62 -12.10 1.84 10.33
C GLY A 62 -10.61 1.87 10.70
N PHE A 63 -10.20 2.85 11.51
CA PHE A 63 -8.81 2.94 11.96
C PHE A 63 -8.42 1.83 12.93
N LEU A 64 -9.33 1.39 13.81
CA LEU A 64 -9.11 0.24 14.68
C LEU A 64 -8.86 -1.04 13.86
N ALA A 65 -9.61 -1.26 12.78
CA ALA A 65 -9.42 -2.40 11.89
C ALA A 65 -8.06 -2.35 11.17
N LEU A 66 -7.69 -1.20 10.61
CA LEU A 66 -6.40 -1.03 9.93
C LEU A 66 -5.22 -1.15 10.90
N TRP A 67 -5.34 -0.59 12.11
CA TRP A 67 -4.33 -0.73 13.15
C TRP A 67 -4.20 -2.19 13.61
N SER A 68 -5.32 -2.88 13.82
CA SER A 68 -5.31 -4.30 14.17
C SER A 68 -4.59 -5.15 13.12
N ALA A 69 -4.79 -4.85 11.82
CA ALA A 69 -4.06 -5.49 10.74
C ALA A 69 -2.55 -5.21 10.79
N LEU A 70 -2.14 -3.97 11.10
CA LEU A 70 -0.73 -3.62 11.30
C LEU A 70 -0.11 -4.37 12.49
N VAL A 71 -0.83 -4.44 13.62
CA VAL A 71 -0.40 -5.20 14.81
C VAL A 71 -0.27 -6.68 14.49
N ALA A 72 -1.25 -7.26 13.79
CA ALA A 72 -1.21 -8.65 13.37
C ALA A 72 0.01 -8.92 12.47
N LEU A 73 0.26 -8.06 11.48
CA LEU A 73 1.43 -8.17 10.60
C LEU A 73 2.76 -7.92 11.32
N GLU A 74 2.78 -7.17 12.43
CA GLU A 74 3.98 -6.91 13.24
C GLU A 74 4.30 -8.09 14.18
N LEU A 75 3.29 -8.61 14.87
CA LEU A 75 3.48 -9.53 15.99
C LEU A 75 3.25 -11.00 15.60
N THR A 76 2.48 -11.27 14.54
CA THR A 76 2.19 -12.65 14.13
C THR A 76 3.26 -13.16 13.18
N PRO A 77 3.83 -14.36 13.41
CA PRO A 77 4.68 -15.00 12.42
C PRO A 77 3.84 -15.41 11.21
N VAL A 78 4.07 -14.76 10.07
CA VAL A 78 3.42 -15.10 8.79
C VAL A 78 4.33 -16.03 8.02
N LYS A 79 3.77 -17.15 7.51
CA LYS A 79 4.52 -18.13 6.69
C LYS A 79 5.04 -17.51 5.39
N ALA A 80 4.27 -16.61 4.77
CA ALA A 80 4.62 -15.88 3.57
C ALA A 80 5.60 -14.73 3.89
N LYS A 81 6.90 -15.03 3.96
CA LYS A 81 7.95 -14.08 4.35
C LYS A 81 8.14 -12.98 3.31
N LEU A 82 7.97 -13.29 2.03
CA LEU A 82 8.06 -12.31 0.94
C LEU A 82 6.85 -11.35 0.89
N LEU A 83 5.65 -11.88 1.13
CA LEU A 83 4.42 -11.10 1.06
C LEU A 83 4.24 -10.17 2.27
N ARG A 84 4.64 -10.62 3.47
CA ARG A 84 4.41 -9.91 4.72
C ARG A 84 4.93 -8.45 4.71
N PRO A 85 6.18 -8.13 4.29
CA PRO A 85 6.66 -6.76 4.21
C PRO A 85 5.84 -5.88 3.24
N LEU A 86 5.36 -6.47 2.14
CA LEU A 86 4.53 -5.75 1.16
C LEU A 86 3.15 -5.44 1.74
N LEU A 87 2.49 -6.41 2.38
CA LEU A 87 1.21 -6.19 3.07
C LEU A 87 1.33 -5.14 4.16
N LYS A 88 2.40 -5.19 4.95
CA LYS A 88 2.68 -4.22 6.00
C LYS A 88 2.89 -2.82 5.44
N GLY A 89 3.69 -2.70 4.37
CA GLY A 89 3.91 -1.45 3.66
C GLY A 89 2.61 -0.88 3.08
N PHE A 90 1.80 -1.72 2.42
CA PHE A 90 0.52 -1.33 1.83
C PHE A 90 -0.50 -0.91 2.88
N THR A 91 -0.64 -1.68 3.96
CA THR A 91 -1.57 -1.37 5.06
C THR A 91 -1.18 -0.06 5.75
N GLY A 92 0.12 0.16 6.01
CA GLY A 92 0.59 1.41 6.60
C GLY A 92 0.40 2.61 5.66
N TYR A 93 0.62 2.42 4.36
CA TYR A 93 0.32 3.44 3.36
C TYR A 93 -1.18 3.78 3.35
N LEU A 94 -2.05 2.76 3.30
CA LEU A 94 -3.50 2.93 3.28
C LEU A 94 -3.99 3.65 4.54
N TYR A 95 -3.44 3.28 5.71
CA TYR A 95 -3.70 3.94 6.98
C TYR A 95 -3.43 5.44 6.91
N VAL A 96 -2.21 5.82 6.52
CA VAL A 96 -1.80 7.24 6.45
C VAL A 96 -2.60 7.98 5.39
N PHE A 97 -2.80 7.37 4.23
CA PHE A 97 -3.57 7.96 3.13
C PHE A 97 -5.00 8.27 3.56
N LEU A 98 -5.69 7.31 4.19
CA LEU A 98 -7.04 7.52 4.70
C LEU A 98 -7.08 8.55 5.83
N LEU A 99 -6.11 8.53 6.75
CA LEU A 99 -6.02 9.53 7.81
C LEU A 99 -5.88 10.95 7.25
N VAL A 100 -5.01 11.14 6.26
CA VAL A 100 -4.84 12.44 5.59
C VAL A 100 -6.12 12.85 4.89
N ILE A 101 -6.75 11.95 4.11
CA ILE A 101 -8.01 12.24 3.41
C ILE A 101 -9.08 12.70 4.39
N ILE A 102 -9.38 11.85 5.36
CA ILE A 102 -10.44 12.06 6.35
C ILE A 102 -10.18 13.34 7.15
N SER A 103 -8.92 13.60 7.53
CA SER A 103 -8.55 14.84 8.23
C SER A 103 -8.80 16.06 7.37
N VAL A 104 -8.30 16.07 6.13
CA VAL A 104 -8.44 17.21 5.22
C VAL A 104 -9.91 17.47 4.89
N THR A 105 -10.68 16.44 4.54
CA THR A 105 -12.10 16.59 4.20
C THR A 105 -12.97 17.00 5.39
N THR A 106 -12.57 16.65 6.62
CA THR A 106 -13.24 17.15 7.84
C THR A 106 -12.92 18.62 8.06
N LEU A 107 -11.64 18.99 7.96
CA LEU A 107 -11.20 20.37 8.21
C LEU A 107 -11.73 21.37 7.18
N THR A 108 -11.99 20.94 5.94
CA THR A 108 -12.60 21.80 4.92
C THR A 108 -14.08 22.12 5.17
N GLN A 109 -14.71 21.47 6.16
CA GLN A 109 -16.09 21.75 6.55
C GLN A 109 -16.17 22.74 7.74
N LEU A 110 -15.03 23.17 8.28
CA LEU A 110 -14.99 24.07 9.42
C LEU A 110 -15.68 25.41 9.12
N GLY A 111 -16.58 25.82 10.01
CA GLY A 111 -17.31 27.09 9.91
C GLY A 111 -18.36 27.14 8.80
N THR A 112 -18.63 26.02 8.12
CA THR A 112 -19.74 25.94 7.17
C THR A 112 -21.06 25.80 7.93
N GLU A 113 -22.06 26.62 7.56
CA GLU A 113 -23.40 26.54 8.19
C GLU A 113 -24.12 25.24 7.83
N THR A 114 -23.88 24.74 6.62
CA THR A 114 -24.41 23.46 6.13
C THR A 114 -23.32 22.69 5.39
N ALA A 115 -23.31 21.36 5.54
CA ALA A 115 -22.40 20.49 4.83
C ALA A 115 -22.59 20.53 3.30
N GLU A 116 -23.77 20.93 2.82
CA GLU A 116 -24.08 21.11 1.39
C GLU A 116 -23.21 22.18 0.73
N SER A 117 -22.80 23.21 1.47
CA SER A 117 -21.89 24.25 0.97
C SER A 117 -20.43 23.81 0.88
N SER A 118 -20.09 22.62 1.36
CA SER A 118 -18.72 22.12 1.37
C SER A 118 -18.29 21.67 -0.03
N PHE A 119 -17.44 22.48 -0.66
CA PHE A 119 -16.83 22.16 -1.95
C PHE A 119 -15.45 21.53 -1.76
N ALA A 120 -15.36 20.21 -1.96
CA ALA A 120 -14.10 19.46 -1.91
C ALA A 120 -13.67 18.90 -3.30
N GLY A 121 -14.31 19.32 -4.39
CA GLY A 121 -14.11 18.75 -5.73
C GLY A 121 -12.66 18.69 -6.21
N ALA A 122 -11.88 19.76 -5.98
CA ALA A 122 -10.46 19.78 -6.35
C ALA A 122 -9.63 18.76 -5.55
N LEU A 123 -10.00 18.50 -4.29
CA LEU A 123 -9.32 17.51 -3.45
C LEU A 123 -9.52 16.11 -4.00
N LEU A 124 -10.69 15.77 -4.52
CA LEU A 124 -11.01 14.45 -5.09
C LEU A 124 -10.01 14.05 -6.19
N TYR A 125 -9.63 14.98 -7.07
CA TYR A 125 -8.61 14.72 -8.10
C TYR A 125 -7.20 14.57 -7.51
N VAL A 126 -6.86 15.33 -6.47
CA VAL A 126 -5.60 15.16 -5.73
C VAL A 126 -5.57 13.78 -5.06
N LEU A 127 -6.70 13.24 -4.60
CA LEU A 127 -6.77 11.88 -4.01
C LEU A 127 -6.50 10.77 -5.03
N LEU A 128 -6.77 11.02 -6.32
CA LEU A 128 -6.45 10.06 -7.37
C LEU A 128 -4.94 9.99 -7.63
N VAL A 129 -4.16 11.03 -7.32
CA VAL A 129 -2.72 11.05 -7.60
C VAL A 129 -1.98 9.93 -6.87
N PRO A 130 -2.10 9.74 -5.54
CA PRO A 130 -1.43 8.64 -4.86
C PRO A 130 -1.86 7.25 -5.36
N ILE A 131 -3.14 7.08 -5.71
CA ILE A 131 -3.65 5.83 -6.29
C ILE A 131 -3.04 5.58 -7.68
N ALA A 132 -3.05 6.60 -8.55
CA ALA A 132 -2.46 6.53 -9.88
C ALA A 132 -0.95 6.27 -9.80
N MET A 133 -0.26 6.85 -8.82
CA MET A 133 1.16 6.56 -8.55
C MET A 133 1.39 5.10 -8.16
N LEU A 134 0.52 4.50 -7.34
CA LEU A 134 0.61 3.06 -7.03
C LEU A 134 0.37 2.21 -8.27
N ILE A 135 -0.63 2.52 -9.08
CA ILE A 135 -0.89 1.81 -10.34
C ILE A 135 0.32 1.91 -11.28
N TRP A 136 0.84 3.12 -11.48
CA TRP A 136 2.04 3.37 -12.28
C TRP A 136 3.28 2.64 -11.76
N LEU A 137 3.44 2.55 -10.43
CA LEU A 137 4.52 1.82 -9.78
C LEU A 137 4.42 0.31 -10.03
N PHE A 138 3.25 -0.28 -9.76
CA PHE A 138 3.05 -1.73 -9.80
C PHE A 138 2.88 -2.32 -11.20
N LEU A 139 2.65 -1.48 -12.22
CA LEU A 139 2.68 -1.86 -13.63
C LEU A 139 4.07 -1.72 -14.28
N ALA A 140 5.06 -1.21 -13.55
CA ALA A 140 6.40 -1.02 -14.09
C ALA A 140 7.13 -2.34 -14.35
N LYS A 141 8.02 -2.37 -15.35
CA LYS A 141 9.00 -3.45 -15.49
C LYS A 141 9.94 -3.46 -14.29
N PRO A 142 10.14 -4.62 -13.64
CA PRO A 142 11.06 -4.74 -12.52
C PRO A 142 12.52 -4.66 -12.99
N THR A 143 13.37 -4.09 -12.15
CA THR A 143 14.82 -4.19 -12.29
C THR A 143 15.37 -5.06 -11.16
N VAL A 144 16.35 -5.89 -11.48
CA VAL A 144 16.99 -6.81 -10.55
C VAL A 144 18.44 -6.41 -10.39
N GLU A 145 18.87 -6.25 -9.15
CA GLU A 145 20.26 -6.04 -8.78
C GLU A 145 20.69 -7.19 -7.87
N VAL A 146 21.83 -7.81 -8.20
CA VAL A 146 22.38 -8.92 -7.41
C VAL A 146 23.80 -8.55 -7.03
N ASN A 147 23.97 -8.19 -5.76
CA ASN A 147 25.27 -7.99 -5.13
C ASN A 147 25.32 -8.90 -3.89
N GLN A 148 25.50 -8.32 -2.69
CA GLN A 148 25.33 -9.03 -1.42
C GLN A 148 23.88 -9.46 -1.16
N ASN A 149 22.92 -8.73 -1.75
CA ASN A 149 21.50 -9.05 -1.71
C ASN A 149 20.95 -9.11 -3.15
N LEU A 150 19.99 -9.99 -3.37
CA LEU A 150 19.03 -9.94 -4.48
C LEU A 150 17.99 -8.86 -4.15
N VAL A 151 18.02 -7.76 -4.91
CA VAL A 151 17.10 -6.62 -4.75
C VAL A 151 16.24 -6.48 -5.99
N ILE A 152 14.93 -6.47 -5.79
CA ILE A 152 13.95 -6.22 -6.86
C ILE A 152 13.36 -4.84 -6.66
N LYS A 153 13.52 -4.00 -7.68
CA LYS A 153 13.05 -2.62 -7.68
C LYS A 153 11.96 -2.42 -8.72
N LEU A 154 10.98 -1.58 -8.38
CA LEU A 154 10.06 -0.99 -9.34
C LEU A 154 10.32 0.51 -9.38
N ARG A 155 10.64 1.07 -10.56
CA ARG A 155 10.92 2.51 -10.72
C ARG A 155 11.99 3.03 -9.72
N GLY A 156 13.02 2.24 -9.45
CA GLY A 156 14.09 2.57 -8.49
C GLY A 156 13.75 2.32 -7.02
N ILE A 157 12.49 2.02 -6.67
CA ILE A 157 12.08 1.71 -5.30
C ILE A 157 12.27 0.21 -5.05
N ALA A 158 13.13 -0.14 -4.09
CA ALA A 158 13.30 -1.51 -3.65
C ALA A 158 12.05 -2.03 -2.91
N LEU A 159 11.43 -3.07 -3.48
CA LEU A 159 10.27 -3.74 -2.89
C LEU A 159 10.66 -5.01 -2.13
N VAL A 160 11.60 -5.76 -2.67
CA VAL A 160 12.11 -7.00 -2.08
C VAL A 160 13.62 -6.91 -2.00
N SER A 161 14.17 -7.36 -0.87
CA SER A 161 15.60 -7.51 -0.66
C SER A 161 15.82 -8.79 0.13
N VAL A 162 16.57 -9.72 -0.45
CA VAL A 162 16.88 -11.02 0.13
C VAL A 162 18.39 -11.24 0.03
N PRO A 163 19.08 -11.67 1.10
CA PRO A 163 20.49 -12.06 1.02
C PRO A 163 20.74 -13.09 -0.09
N THR A 164 21.76 -12.85 -0.92
CA THR A 164 22.04 -13.72 -2.07
C THR A 164 22.34 -15.16 -1.63
N GLN A 165 22.88 -15.34 -0.42
CA GLN A 165 23.16 -16.66 0.18
C GLN A 165 21.89 -17.49 0.43
N GLN A 166 20.73 -16.86 0.50
CA GLN A 166 19.44 -17.53 0.69
C GLN A 166 18.78 -17.91 -0.64
N VAL A 167 19.39 -17.55 -1.78
CA VAL A 167 18.93 -17.94 -3.12
C VAL A 167 19.57 -19.28 -3.48
N MET A 168 18.76 -20.34 -3.56
CA MET A 168 19.22 -21.70 -3.86
C MET A 168 19.38 -21.96 -5.35
N ALA A 169 18.49 -21.41 -6.18
CA ALA A 169 18.47 -21.65 -7.61
C ALA A 169 17.98 -20.43 -8.37
N MET A 170 18.53 -20.22 -9.57
CA MET A 170 18.14 -19.19 -10.51
C MET A 170 17.93 -19.86 -11.87
N GLU A 171 16.68 -19.89 -12.34
CA GLU A 171 16.30 -20.60 -13.57
C GLU A 171 15.65 -19.63 -14.55
N VAL A 172 16.01 -19.74 -15.83
CA VAL A 172 15.27 -19.07 -16.90
C VAL A 172 13.95 -19.78 -17.08
N ALA A 173 12.85 -19.03 -17.04
CA ALA A 173 11.52 -19.57 -17.23
C ALA A 173 10.68 -18.59 -18.06
N THR A 174 9.80 -19.13 -18.91
CA THR A 174 8.78 -18.32 -19.58
C THR A 174 7.64 -18.05 -18.62
N LEU A 175 7.48 -16.78 -18.22
CA LEU A 175 6.49 -16.34 -17.25
C LEU A 175 5.23 -15.84 -17.97
N ARG A 176 4.05 -16.37 -17.59
CA ARG A 176 2.76 -15.90 -18.10
C ARG A 176 1.93 -15.33 -16.97
N GLY A 177 1.37 -14.14 -17.15
CA GLY A 177 0.58 -13.48 -16.09
C GLY A 177 -0.57 -14.34 -15.57
N ARG A 178 -1.24 -15.10 -16.46
CA ARG A 178 -2.34 -16.00 -16.10
C ARG A 178 -1.96 -17.08 -15.08
N ASP A 179 -0.70 -17.52 -15.06
CA ASP A 179 -0.24 -18.58 -14.15
C ASP A 179 -0.14 -18.04 -12.70
N TYR A 180 -0.17 -16.71 -12.54
CA TYR A 180 -0.08 -16.01 -11.25
C TYR A 180 -1.31 -15.13 -10.97
N GLY A 181 -2.41 -15.33 -11.71
CA GLY A 181 -3.68 -14.60 -11.50
C GLY A 181 -3.76 -13.22 -12.18
N GLY A 182 -2.88 -12.91 -13.14
CA GLY A 182 -2.94 -11.71 -13.97
C GLY A 182 -1.62 -10.93 -14.01
N TRP A 183 -1.68 -9.67 -14.44
CA TRP A 183 -0.51 -8.80 -14.56
C TRP A 183 -0.20 -8.02 -13.27
N GLY A 184 1.05 -7.59 -13.14
CA GLY A 184 1.57 -6.74 -12.05
C GLY A 184 2.35 -7.53 -10.99
N VAL A 185 2.22 -7.10 -9.73
CA VAL A 185 2.79 -7.80 -8.57
C VAL A 185 1.74 -8.76 -8.00
N ARG A 186 2.08 -10.05 -7.93
CA ARG A 186 1.16 -11.11 -7.51
C ARG A 186 1.82 -12.06 -6.53
N TYR A 187 1.05 -12.60 -5.62
CA TYR A 187 1.49 -13.68 -4.74
C TYR A 187 0.54 -14.87 -4.91
N GLY A 188 1.09 -16.02 -5.25
CA GLY A 188 0.34 -17.26 -5.45
C GLY A 188 1.26 -18.46 -5.52
N PHE A 189 0.80 -19.63 -5.07
CA PHE A 189 1.59 -20.87 -5.07
C PHE A 189 2.99 -20.69 -4.46
N ASN A 190 3.07 -20.01 -3.31
CA ASN A 190 4.32 -19.69 -2.59
C ASN A 190 5.32 -18.86 -3.42
N THR A 191 4.85 -18.18 -4.46
CA THR A 191 5.68 -17.41 -5.40
C THR A 191 5.24 -15.95 -5.42
N LEU A 192 6.18 -15.03 -5.18
CA LEU A 192 5.99 -13.60 -5.41
C LEU A 192 6.43 -13.26 -6.84
N ALA A 193 5.48 -12.92 -7.69
CA ALA A 193 5.69 -12.67 -9.11
C ALA A 193 5.62 -11.18 -9.45
N PHE A 194 6.58 -10.69 -10.24
CA PHE A 194 6.65 -9.36 -10.82
C PHE A 194 6.53 -9.48 -12.35
N ILE A 195 5.29 -9.49 -12.85
CA ILE A 195 4.98 -9.82 -14.25
C ILE A 195 4.03 -8.76 -14.82
N PRO A 196 4.54 -7.61 -15.29
CA PRO A 196 3.71 -6.60 -15.96
C PRO A 196 3.26 -7.05 -17.36
N SER A 197 3.97 -8.00 -17.98
CA SER A 197 3.65 -8.60 -19.28
C SER A 197 4.26 -10.01 -19.39
N SER A 198 3.74 -10.83 -20.31
CA SER A 198 4.23 -12.21 -20.51
C SER A 198 5.59 -12.24 -21.20
N GLY A 199 6.29 -13.34 -21.03
CA GLY A 199 7.54 -13.67 -21.71
C GLY A 199 8.60 -14.13 -20.72
N ASP A 200 9.86 -14.14 -21.17
CA ASP A 200 10.91 -14.79 -20.41
C ASP A 200 11.31 -14.04 -19.13
N GLY A 201 11.83 -14.77 -18.17
CA GLY A 201 12.14 -14.22 -16.86
C GLY A 201 13.09 -15.13 -16.12
N VAL A 202 13.37 -14.73 -14.88
CA VAL A 202 14.12 -15.56 -13.95
C VAL A 202 13.24 -15.92 -12.78
N LEU A 203 13.26 -17.21 -12.43
CA LEU A 203 12.66 -17.76 -11.22
C LEU A 203 13.78 -17.98 -10.19
N PHE A 204 13.69 -17.25 -9.08
CA PHE A 204 14.57 -17.38 -7.93
C PHE A 204 13.90 -18.29 -6.91
N THR A 205 14.54 -19.40 -6.54
CA THR A 205 14.06 -20.28 -5.46
C THR A 205 14.84 -19.99 -4.19
N LEU A 206 14.14 -19.81 -3.07
CA LEU A 206 14.72 -19.40 -1.79
C LEU A 206 14.82 -20.59 -0.82
N ASP A 207 15.75 -20.51 0.14
CA ASP A 207 16.04 -21.61 1.09
C ASP A 207 14.85 -22.04 1.95
N TRP A 208 13.87 -21.16 2.11
CA TRP A 208 12.67 -21.40 2.92
C TRP A 208 11.45 -21.80 2.09
N GLY A 209 11.66 -22.13 0.81
CA GLY A 209 10.67 -22.70 -0.10
C GLY A 209 9.82 -21.70 -0.87
N GLU A 210 9.85 -20.40 -0.53
CA GLU A 210 9.22 -19.37 -1.39
C GLU A 210 10.03 -19.13 -2.65
N LYS A 211 9.36 -18.64 -3.69
CA LYS A 211 9.98 -18.29 -4.97
C LYS A 211 9.72 -16.83 -5.32
N ILE A 212 10.59 -16.26 -6.14
CA ILE A 212 10.39 -14.96 -6.76
C ILE A 212 10.46 -15.12 -8.27
N ALA A 213 9.38 -14.77 -8.98
CA ALA A 213 9.36 -14.77 -10.43
C ALA A 213 9.50 -13.34 -10.95
N VAL A 214 10.49 -13.06 -11.80
CA VAL A 214 10.73 -11.70 -12.31
C VAL A 214 10.80 -11.69 -13.83
N ARG A 215 9.90 -10.93 -14.46
CA ARG A 215 9.92 -10.71 -15.91
C ARG A 215 11.13 -9.85 -16.30
N MET A 216 11.92 -10.29 -17.28
CA MET A 216 13.06 -9.53 -17.82
C MET A 216 13.32 -9.85 -19.28
N ASP A 217 13.79 -8.88 -20.06
CA ASP A 217 13.88 -9.04 -21.53
C ASP A 217 15.02 -9.98 -21.97
N ARG A 218 16.12 -10.08 -21.20
CA ARG A 218 17.30 -10.89 -21.54
C ARG A 218 17.79 -11.72 -20.33
N PRO A 219 17.02 -12.76 -19.92
CA PRO A 219 17.32 -13.52 -18.71
C PRO A 219 18.59 -14.37 -18.80
N GLU A 220 18.91 -14.89 -19.98
CA GLU A 220 20.13 -15.70 -20.19
C GLU A 220 21.41 -14.87 -20.01
N GLU A 221 21.45 -13.68 -20.64
CA GLU A 221 22.57 -12.74 -20.50
C GLU A 221 22.73 -12.28 -19.04
N PHE A 222 21.62 -12.01 -18.37
CA PHE A 222 21.62 -11.67 -16.94
C PHE A 222 22.27 -12.77 -16.09
N LEU A 223 21.85 -14.03 -16.25
CA LEU A 223 22.43 -15.14 -15.49
C LEU A 223 23.89 -15.43 -15.87
N ALA A 224 24.26 -15.27 -17.14
CA ALA A 224 25.65 -15.42 -17.58
C ALA A 224 26.57 -14.39 -16.89
N ASN A 225 26.14 -13.13 -16.84
CA ASN A 225 26.90 -12.05 -16.19
C ASN A 225 27.05 -12.26 -14.67
N LEU A 226 26.10 -12.93 -14.01
CA LEU A 226 26.23 -13.27 -12.60
C LEU A 226 27.29 -14.33 -12.33
N LYS A 227 27.40 -15.34 -13.20
CA LYS A 227 28.41 -16.41 -13.07
C LYS A 227 29.84 -15.92 -13.31
N ILE A 228 30.01 -14.85 -14.08
CA ILE A 228 31.32 -14.26 -14.36
C ILE A 228 31.83 -13.44 -13.16
N ASN A 229 30.93 -12.90 -12.34
CA ASN A 229 31.25 -12.02 -11.22
C ASN A 229 31.16 -12.70 -9.84
N SER A 230 30.93 -14.02 -9.81
CA SER A 230 30.89 -14.87 -8.60
C SER A 230 32.19 -15.63 -8.41
#